data_AF-A0A5C7YDP0-F1
#
_entry.id   AF-A0A5C7YDP0-F1
#
_cell.length_a   1.000
_cell.length_b   1.000
_cell.length_c   1.000
_cell.angle_alpha   90.00
_cell.angle_beta   90.00
_cell.angle_gamma   90.00
#
_symmetry.space_group_name_H-M   'P 1'
#
loop_
_entity.id
_entity.type
_entity.pdbx_description
1 polymer ?
#
loop_
_entity_poly.entity_id
_entity_poly.type
_entity_poly.pdbx_seq_one_letter_code
_entity_poly.pdbx_strand_id
1 'polypeptide(L)' 'MITMTKRSKVATPPRGKSVVVMTPDERIADMQAFGREIRESKKTAQAFLIRAGILNKKGELAKPYRG' A
#
# COMPACT_ATOMS: atom_id res chain seq x y z
N MET A 1 20.98 -7.20 54.54
CA MET A 1 21.26 -7.48 53.11
C MET A 1 20.19 -6.75 52.31
N ILE A 2 20.53 -5.65 51.62
CA ILE A 2 19.54 -4.82 50.91
C ILE A 2 19.68 -5.12 49.42
N THR A 3 18.68 -5.79 48.84
CA THR A 3 18.64 -6.14 47.43
C THR A 3 18.25 -4.92 46.60
N MET A 4 19.19 -4.39 45.81
CA MET A 4 18.89 -3.36 44.81
C MET A 4 18.25 -4.02 43.58
N THR A 5 16.93 -3.91 43.45
CA THR A 5 16.20 -4.28 42.23
C THR A 5 16.50 -3.28 41.13
N LYS A 6 17.37 -3.68 40.20
CA LYS A 6 17.74 -2.90 39.00
C LYS A 6 16.51 -2.79 38.09
N ARG A 7 15.91 -1.59 37.98
CA ARG A 7 14.81 -1.33 37.04
C ARG A 7 15.30 -1.52 35.61
N SER A 8 14.74 -2.51 34.91
CA SER A 8 14.94 -2.72 33.48
C SER A 8 14.42 -1.48 32.73
N LYS A 9 15.28 -0.79 31.98
CA LYS A 9 14.90 0.38 31.18
C LYS A 9 14.09 -0.11 29.97
N VAL A 10 12.76 -0.15 30.12
CA VAL A 10 11.86 -0.54 29.03
C VAL A 10 11.83 0.60 28.01
N ALA A 11 12.21 0.32 26.77
CA ALA A 11 12.20 1.31 25.70
C ALA A 11 10.77 1.82 25.48
N THR A 12 10.58 3.13 25.58
CA THR A 12 9.28 3.77 25.34
C THR A 12 9.09 3.92 23.83
N PRO A 13 7.96 3.47 23.25
CA PRO A 13 7.75 3.62 21.81
C PRO A 13 7.72 5.10 21.44
N PRO A 14 8.34 5.50 20.32
CA PRO A 14 8.40 6.88 19.89
C PRO A 14 6.97 7.43 19.69
N ARG A 15 6.68 8.57 20.32
CA ARG A 15 5.40 9.26 20.17
C ARG A 15 5.42 10.10 18.90
N GLY A 16 4.66 9.69 17.88
CA GLY A 16 4.49 10.43 16.62
C GLY A 16 3.97 9.54 15.49
N LYS A 17 3.42 10.14 14.43
CA LYS A 17 3.16 9.42 13.18
C LYS A 17 4.49 9.19 12.48
N SER A 18 4.96 7.95 12.43
CA SER A 18 6.12 7.60 11.61
C SER A 18 5.72 7.67 10.14
N VAL A 19 6.26 8.62 9.39
CA VAL A 19 6.11 8.69 7.94
C VAL A 19 7.32 8.00 7.34
N VAL A 20 7.11 6.86 6.68
CA VAL A 20 8.16 6.22 5.87
C VAL A 20 8.19 6.96 4.54
N VAL A 21 9.28 7.68 4.28
CA VAL A 21 9.51 8.30 2.98
C VAL A 21 10.03 7.23 2.05
N MET A 22 9.17 6.70 1.18
CA MET A 22 9.59 5.78 0.12
C MET A 22 10.34 6.54 -0.97
N THR A 23 11.43 5.95 -1.43
CA THR A 23 12.07 6.37 -2.68
C THR A 23 11.15 6.12 -3.88
N PRO A 24 11.37 6.79 -5.03
CA PRO A 24 10.60 6.53 -6.24
C PRO A 24 10.62 5.05 -6.66
N ASP A 25 11.76 4.37 -6.52
CA ASP A 25 11.92 2.96 -6.88
C ASP A 25 11.14 2.03 -5.95
N GLU A 26 11.17 2.30 -4.64
CA GLU A 26 10.36 1.56 -3.66
C GLU A 26 8.86 1.75 -3.93
N ARG A 27 8.45 2.96 -4.30
CA ARG A 27 7.07 3.23 -4.71
C ARG A 27 6.69 2.46 -5.97
N ILE A 28 7.57 2.36 -6.96
CA ILE A 28 7.32 1.57 -8.18
C ILE A 28 7.20 0.08 -7.82
N ALA A 29 8.10 -0.45 -7.00
CA ALA A 29 8.08 -1.84 -6.57
C ALA A 29 6.79 -2.19 -5.81
N ASP A 30 6.34 -1.30 -4.93
CA ASP A 30 5.08 -1.41 -4.17
C ASP A 30 3.87 -1.42 -5.11
N MET A 31 3.79 -0.46 -6.05
CA MET A 31 2.72 -0.43 -7.05
C MET A 31 2.69 -1.69 -7.93
N GLN A 32 3.86 -2.25 -8.28
CA GLN A 32 3.94 -3.51 -9.00
C GLN A 32 3.47 -4.70 -8.16
N ALA A 33 3.82 -4.76 -6.88
CA ALA A 33 3.35 -5.79 -5.97
C ALA A 33 1.82 -5.75 -5.83
N PHE A 34 1.27 -4.57 -5.60
CA PHE A 34 -0.17 -4.34 -5.56
C PHE A 34 -0.87 -4.74 -6.87
N GLY A 35 -0.29 -4.39 -8.02
CA GLY A 35 -0.80 -4.81 -9.32
C GLY A 35 -0.79 -6.33 -9.51
N ARG A 36 0.17 -7.05 -8.93
CA ARG A 36 0.24 -8.52 -8.96
C ARG A 36 -0.89 -9.17 -8.16
N GLU A 37 -1.25 -8.62 -7.02
CA GLU A 37 -2.37 -9.11 -6.20
C GLU A 37 -3.71 -8.89 -6.92
N ILE A 38 -3.89 -7.73 -7.54
CA ILE A 38 -5.15 -7.40 -8.23
C ILE A 38 -5.39 -8.29 -9.46
N ARG A 39 -4.33 -8.64 -10.19
CA ARG A 39 -4.45 -9.38 -11.46
C ARG A 39 -4.66 -10.89 -11.29
N GLU A 40 -4.79 -11.40 -10.07
CA GLU A 40 -5.07 -12.81 -9.80
C GLU A 40 -6.29 -13.34 -10.58
N SER A 41 -7.29 -12.48 -10.83
CA SER A 41 -8.42 -12.83 -11.68
C SER A 41 -8.79 -11.70 -12.65
N LYS A 42 -9.40 -12.07 -13.77
CA LYS A 42 -9.94 -11.10 -14.74
C LYS A 42 -10.98 -10.17 -14.10
N LYS A 43 -11.78 -10.68 -13.16
CA LYS A 43 -12.83 -9.93 -12.47
C LYS A 43 -12.25 -8.87 -11.53
N THR A 44 -11.24 -9.22 -10.74
CA THR A 44 -10.56 -8.28 -9.83
C THR A 44 -9.78 -7.22 -10.59
N ALA A 45 -9.09 -7.61 -11.66
CA ALA A 45 -8.42 -6.67 -12.56
C ALA A 45 -9.40 -5.69 -13.21
N GLN A 46 -10.52 -6.17 -13.73
CA GLN A 46 -11.54 -5.32 -14.35
C GLN A 46 -12.15 -4.34 -13.33
N ALA A 47 -12.48 -4.80 -12.12
CA ALA A 47 -12.99 -3.93 -11.06
C ALA A 47 -11.99 -2.83 -10.68
N PHE A 48 -10.70 -3.17 -10.61
CA PHE A 48 -9.64 -2.20 -10.36
C PHE A 48 -9.55 -1.16 -11.48
N LEU A 49 -9.56 -1.58 -12.74
CA LEU A 49 -9.49 -0.68 -13.88
C LEU A 49 -10.72 0.24 -13.99
N ILE A 50 -11.91 -0.24 -13.59
CA ILE A 50 -13.11 0.60 -13.47
C ILE A 50 -12.93 1.62 -12.35
N ARG A 51 -12.44 1.20 -11.18
CA ARG A 51 -12.19 2.09 -10.03
C ARG A 51 -11.14 3.16 -10.35
N ALA A 52 -10.13 2.81 -11.15
CA ALA A 52 -9.10 3.72 -11.62
C ALA A 52 -9.60 4.70 -12.69
N GLY A 53 -10.85 4.57 -13.17
CA GLY A 53 -11.41 5.40 -14.23
C GLY A 53 -10.82 5.10 -15.61
N ILE A 54 -10.10 3.99 -15.77
CA ILE A 54 -9.54 3.53 -17.04
C ILE A 54 -10.62 2.82 -17.86
N LEU A 55 -11.45 2.02 -17.19
CA LEU A 55 -12.62 1.39 -17.79
C LEU A 55 -13.92 2.04 -17.31
N ASN A 56 -14.95 2.03 -18.15
CA ASN A 56 -16.30 2.39 -17.80
C ASN A 56 -17.03 1.20 -17.13
N LYS A 57 -18.25 1.42 -16.63
CA LYS A 57 -19.07 0.38 -15.98
C LYS A 57 -19.40 -0.83 -16.89
N LYS A 58 -19.25 -0.69 -18.20
CA LYS A 58 -19.44 -1.76 -19.19
C LYS A 58 -18.15 -2.56 -19.45
N GLY A 59 -17.00 -2.13 -18.90
CA GLY A 59 -15.69 -2.74 -19.12
C GLY A 59 -14.98 -2.25 -20.39
N GLU A 60 -15.45 -1.17 -21.00
CA GLU A 60 -14.80 -0.55 -22.16
C GLU A 60 -13.89 0.59 -21.70
N LEU A 61 -12.91 1.00 -22.51
CA LEU A 61 -12.06 2.15 -22.17
C LEU A 61 -12.91 3.41 -21.94
N ALA A 62 -12.61 4.12 -20.85
CA ALA A 62 -13.17 5.43 -20.57
C ALA A 62 -12.37 6.51 -21.32
N LYS A 63 -12.94 7.71 -21.48
CA LYS A 63 -12.17 8.88 -21.95
C LYS A 63 -11.12 9.25 -20.89
N PRO A 64 -9.89 9.65 -21.26
CA PRO A 64 -9.39 9.91 -22.62
C PRO A 64 -8.80 8.68 -23.33
N TYR A 65 -8.83 7.50 -22.71
CA TYR A 65 -8.19 6.29 -23.24
C TYR A 65 -8.96 5.65 -24.40
N ARG A 66 -10.26 5.95 -24.54
CA ARG A 66 -11.02 5.62 -25.75
C ARG A 66 -10.94 6.76 -26.76
N GLY A 67 -10.47 6.44 -27.97
CA GLY A 67 -10.58 7.29 -29.16
C GLY A 67 -12.03 7.51 -29.58
#